data_AF-A0A7Z2VCZ6-F1
#
_entry.id   AF-A0A7Z2VCZ6-F1
#
_cell.length_a   1.000
_cell.length_b   1.000
_cell.length_c   1.000
_cell.angle_alpha   90.00
_cell.angle_beta   90.00
_cell.angle_gamma   90.00
#
_symmetry.space_group_name_H-M   'P 1'
#
loop_
_entity.id
_entity.type
_entity.pdbx_description
1 polymer ?
#
loop_
_entity_poly.entity_id
_entity_poly.type
_entity_poly.pdbx_seq_one_letter_code
_entity_poly.pdbx_strand_id
1 'polypeptide(L)'
;MVTDPGAYRWSSHRYNAQGIHDPLITPHETYLALDVQLVTRLAAYRALFAEALDQQRLTEIRSYLEQQRALGTPRFQTQIEAMLGRRVTTRPRGRPSASSK
;
A
#
# COMPACT_ATOMS: atom_id res chain seq x y z
N MET A 1 -7.20 8.69 -2.74
CA MET A 1 -5.89 8.49 -2.05
C MET A 1 -5.37 9.87 -1.69
N VAL A 2 -4.71 10.04 -0.54
CA VAL A 2 -4.09 11.33 -0.16
C VAL A 2 -2.74 11.51 -0.84
N THR A 3 -2.29 12.75 -0.98
CA THR A 3 -0.99 13.10 -1.60
C THR A 3 0.18 12.94 -0.63
N ASP A 4 -0.04 13.19 0.66
CA ASP A 4 0.94 13.02 1.74
C ASP A 4 0.45 11.96 2.73
N PRO A 5 1.30 11.00 3.17
CA PRO A 5 0.89 9.96 4.11
C PRO A 5 0.42 10.51 5.46
N GLY A 6 0.93 11.66 5.89
CA GLY A 6 0.48 12.39 7.09
C GLY A 6 -0.86 13.09 6.92
N ALA A 7 -1.38 13.28 5.70
CA ALA A 7 -2.70 13.85 5.48
C ALA A 7 -3.84 12.84 5.73
N TYR A 8 -3.56 11.55 5.76
CA TYR A 8 -4.57 10.55 6.08
C TYR A 8 -4.79 10.48 7.61
N ARG A 9 -6.04 10.71 8.04
CA ARG A 9 -6.40 10.83 9.48
C ARG A 9 -5.96 9.63 10.32
N TRP A 10 -6.02 8.42 9.77
CA TRP A 10 -5.71 7.16 10.47
C TRP A 10 -4.30 6.63 10.18
N SER A 11 -3.42 7.47 9.61
CA SER A 11 -2.04 7.09 9.34
C SER A 11 -1.16 7.32 10.57
N SER A 12 -0.34 6.33 10.90
CA SER A 12 0.70 6.47 11.92
C SER A 12 1.89 7.32 11.47
N HIS A 13 1.88 7.83 10.22
CA HIS A 13 3.00 8.57 9.66
C HIS A 13 3.37 9.82 10.47
N ARG A 14 2.40 10.55 11.04
CA ARG A 14 2.69 11.71 11.90
C ARG A 14 3.52 11.34 13.12
N TYR A 15 3.20 10.22 13.75
CA TYR A 15 3.96 9.69 14.87
C TYR A 15 5.32 9.16 14.41
N ASN A 16 5.33 8.21 13.46
CA ASN A 16 6.53 7.48 13.07
C ASN A 16 7.54 8.31 12.25
N ALA A 17 7.09 9.35 11.55
CA ALA A 17 7.92 10.18 10.67
C ALA A 17 8.17 11.59 11.21
N GLN A 18 7.23 12.16 11.98
CA GLN A 18 7.30 13.55 12.45
C GLN A 18 7.45 13.65 13.97
N GLY A 19 7.33 12.55 14.72
CA GLY A 19 7.43 12.54 16.17
C GLY A 19 6.24 13.17 16.89
N ILE A 20 5.11 13.35 16.19
CA ILE A 20 3.88 13.89 16.79
C ILE A 20 3.28 12.81 17.68
N HIS A 21 3.19 13.09 18.98
CA HIS A 21 2.61 12.16 19.95
C HIS A 21 1.16 11.82 19.59
N ASP A 22 0.85 10.53 19.61
CA ASP A 22 -0.49 9.98 19.40
C ASP A 22 -0.72 8.86 20.43
N PRO A 23 -1.65 9.04 21.39
CA PRO A 23 -1.87 8.05 22.45
C PRO A 23 -2.45 6.73 21.93
N LEU A 24 -2.95 6.68 20.69
CA LEU A 24 -3.49 5.46 20.10
C LEU A 24 -2.39 4.56 19.51
N ILE A 25 -1.15 5.05 19.43
CA ILE A 25 -0.05 4.35 18.78
C ILE A 25 0.83 3.68 19.82
N THR A 26 0.88 2.34 19.75
CA THR A 26 1.92 1.54 20.40
C THR A 26 2.98 1.19 19.35
N PRO A 27 4.25 1.60 19.52
CA PRO A 27 5.30 1.32 18.55
C PRO A 27 5.51 -0.19 18.33
N HIS A 28 5.48 -0.64 17.07
CA HIS A 28 5.81 -2.02 16.71
C HIS A 28 7.31 -2.27 16.82
N GLU A 29 7.72 -3.50 17.15
CA GLU A 29 9.13 -3.90 17.27
C GLU A 29 9.95 -3.58 16.02
N THR A 30 9.39 -3.81 14.82
CA THR A 30 10.05 -3.51 13.54
C THR A 30 10.34 -2.02 13.37
N TYR A 31 9.48 -1.14 13.89
CA TYR A 31 9.73 0.30 13.88
C TYR A 31 10.80 0.67 14.90
N LEU A 32 10.74 0.10 16.12
CA LEU A 32 11.77 0.30 17.15
C LEU A 32 13.15 -0.18 16.69
N ALA A 33 13.19 -1.24 15.89
CA ALA A 33 14.41 -1.81 15.33
C ALA A 33 15.07 -0.95 14.24
N LEU A 34 14.38 0.08 13.70
CA LEU A 34 14.98 0.99 12.71
C LEU A 34 16.16 1.77 13.29
N ASP A 35 16.07 2.18 14.57
CA ASP A 35 17.20 2.75 15.32
C ASP A 35 16.84 2.86 16.81
N VAL A 36 17.84 2.83 17.69
CA VAL A 36 17.65 3.02 19.14
C VAL A 36 17.32 4.48 19.48
N GLN A 37 17.89 5.44 18.74
CA GLN A 37 17.73 6.87 18.92
C GLN A 37 16.50 7.38 18.16
N LEU A 38 15.63 8.12 18.83
CA LEU A 38 14.38 8.62 18.25
C LEU A 38 14.62 9.43 16.97
N VAL A 39 15.57 10.37 16.98
CA VAL A 39 15.85 11.25 15.83
C VAL A 39 16.25 10.44 14.59
N THR A 40 17.13 9.46 14.77
CA THR A 40 17.59 8.58 13.69
C THR A 40 16.46 7.66 13.23
N ARG A 41 15.65 7.14 14.15
CA ARG A 41 14.48 6.30 13.85
C ARG A 41 13.46 7.03 12.97
N LEU A 42 13.14 8.28 13.32
CA LEU A 42 12.24 9.12 12.51
C LEU A 42 12.82 9.35 11.10
N ALA A 43 14.13 9.58 10.99
CA ALA A 43 14.81 9.76 9.71
C ALA A 43 14.80 8.48 8.86
N ALA A 44 15.13 7.33 9.46
CA ALA A 44 15.08 6.03 8.81
C ALA A 44 13.67 5.71 8.30
N TYR A 45 12.64 5.98 9.11
CA TYR A 45 11.25 5.78 8.69
C TYR A 45 10.86 6.67 7.52
N ARG A 46 11.29 7.94 7.48
CA ARG A 46 11.08 8.83 6.32
C ARG A 46 11.78 8.31 5.07
N ALA A 47 12.98 7.76 5.21
CA ALA A 47 13.76 7.23 4.10
C ALA A 47 13.08 6.05 3.39
N LEU A 48 12.25 5.26 4.09
CA LEU A 48 11.46 4.18 3.48
C LEU A 48 10.49 4.68 2.38
N PHE A 49 10.16 5.97 2.37
CA PHE A 49 9.25 6.59 1.41
C PHE A 49 9.95 7.57 0.46
N ALA A 50 11.29 7.68 0.53
CA ALA A 50 12.05 8.60 -0.32
C ALA A 50 11.97 8.21 -1.80
N GLU A 51 11.89 6.91 -2.08
CA GLU A 51 11.69 6.38 -3.42
C GLU A 51 10.19 6.29 -3.72
N ALA A 52 9.71 7.18 -4.59
CA ALA A 52 8.34 7.10 -5.08
C ALA A 52 8.16 5.84 -5.93
N LEU A 53 7.11 5.08 -5.65
CA LEU A 53 6.65 4.04 -6.57
C LEU A 53 6.29 4.69 -7.91
N ASP A 54 6.73 4.08 -9.00
CA ASP A 54 6.37 4.55 -10.33
C ASP A 54 4.83 4.52 -10.52
N GLN A 55 4.35 5.39 -11.42
CA GLN A 55 2.92 5.56 -11.65
C GLN A 55 2.25 4.28 -12.20
N GLN A 56 3.00 3.46 -12.95
CA GLN A 56 2.50 2.22 -13.52
C GLN A 56 2.23 1.20 -12.40
N ARG A 57 3.16 1.04 -11.46
CA ARG A 57 3.06 0.16 -10.31
C ARG A 57 1.94 0.59 -9.36
N LEU A 58 1.79 1.90 -9.12
CA LEU A 58 0.65 2.44 -8.37
C LEU A 58 -0.68 2.11 -9.05
N THR A 59 -0.76 2.25 -10.37
CA THR A 59 -1.95 1.93 -11.15
C THR A 59 -2.28 0.43 -11.08
N GLU A 60 -1.26 -0.42 -11.14
CA GLU A 60 -1.41 -1.86 -10.99
C GLU A 60 -1.97 -2.23 -9.59
N ILE A 61 -1.34 -1.74 -8.51
CA ILE A 61 -1.79 -1.96 -7.13
C ILE A 61 -3.28 -1.57 -6.99
N ARG A 62 -3.66 -0.40 -7.51
CA ARG A 62 -5.06 0.08 -7.48
C ARG A 62 -6.01 -0.85 -8.23
N SER A 63 -5.66 -1.25 -9.45
CA SER A 63 -6.51 -2.14 -10.26
C SER A 63 -6.80 -3.46 -9.54
N TYR A 64 -5.78 -4.04 -8.89
CA TYR A 64 -5.92 -5.28 -8.13
C TYR A 64 -6.72 -5.08 -6.84
N LEU A 65 -6.48 -4.00 -6.09
CA LEU A 65 -7.23 -3.68 -4.87
C LEU A 65 -8.72 -3.41 -5.15
N GLU A 66 -9.03 -2.56 -6.13
CA GLU A 66 -10.41 -2.18 -6.47
C GLU A 66 -11.26 -3.37 -6.95
N GLN A 67 -10.63 -4.37 -7.54
CA GLN A 67 -11.29 -5.59 -8.00
C GLN A 67 -11.22 -6.74 -6.99
N GLN A 68 -10.59 -6.53 -5.83
CA GLN A 68 -10.34 -7.55 -4.81
C GLN A 68 -9.66 -8.80 -5.42
N ARG A 69 -8.54 -8.55 -6.10
CA ARG A 69 -7.75 -9.52 -6.86
C ARG A 69 -6.34 -9.66 -6.28
N ALA A 70 -5.68 -10.78 -6.58
CA ALA A 70 -4.37 -11.08 -6.01
C ALA A 70 -3.25 -10.38 -6.80
N LEU A 71 -2.69 -9.32 -6.24
CA LEU A 71 -1.47 -8.69 -6.77
C LEU A 71 -0.27 -9.59 -6.50
N GLY A 72 0.51 -9.93 -7.53
CA GLY A 72 1.71 -10.73 -7.36
C GLY A 72 2.22 -11.32 -8.68
N THR A 73 3.18 -12.23 -8.58
CA THR A 73 3.73 -12.92 -9.76
C THR A 73 2.71 -13.89 -10.36
N PRO A 74 2.86 -14.29 -11.64
CA PRO A 74 1.99 -15.30 -12.25
C PRO A 74 1.92 -16.59 -11.43
N ARG A 75 3.06 -17.06 -10.90
CA ARG A 75 3.12 -18.23 -10.01
C ARG A 75 2.22 -18.07 -8.79
N PHE A 76 2.32 -16.92 -8.12
CA PHE A 76 1.49 -16.61 -6.96
C PHE A 76 0.00 -16.56 -7.33
N GLN A 77 -0.34 -15.92 -8.46
CA GLN A 77 -1.72 -15.84 -8.93
C GLN A 77 -2.31 -17.22 -9.25
N THR A 78 -1.58 -18.07 -9.96
CA THR A 78 -2.01 -19.45 -10.23
C THR A 78 -2.26 -20.22 -8.92
N GLN A 79 -1.39 -20.05 -7.92
CA GLN A 79 -1.57 -20.67 -6.60
C GLN A 79 -2.85 -20.19 -5.91
N ILE A 80 -3.10 -18.88 -5.86
CA ILE A 80 -4.29 -18.32 -5.20
C ILE A 80 -5.57 -18.66 -5.97
N GLU A 81 -5.52 -18.71 -7.30
CA GLU A 81 -6.65 -19.15 -8.14
C GLU A 81 -7.03 -20.61 -7.88
N ALA A 82 -6.04 -21.49 -7.80
CA ALA A 82 -6.25 -22.90 -7.45
C ALA A 82 -6.84 -23.05 -6.03
N MET A 83 -6.38 -22.26 -5.06
CA MET A 83 -6.89 -22.29 -3.69
C MET A 83 -8.33 -21.77 -3.56
N LEU A 84 -8.68 -20.71 -4.29
CA LEU A 84 -9.98 -20.06 -4.15
C LEU A 84 -11.04 -20.58 -5.13
N GLY A 85 -10.65 -21.34 -6.16
CA GLY A 85 -11.56 -21.83 -7.20
C GLY A 85 -12.20 -20.70 -8.04
N ARG A 86 -11.59 -19.51 -8.04
CA ARG A 86 -12.08 -18.32 -8.77
C ARG A 86 -10.91 -17.54 -9.36
N ARG A 87 -11.19 -16.78 -10.43
CA ARG A 87 -10.19 -15.92 -11.07
C ARG A 87 -9.65 -14.85 -10.12
N VAL A 88 -8.33 -14.67 -10.15
CA VAL A 88 -7.60 -13.74 -9.27
C VAL A 88 -6.85 -12.64 -10.02
N THR A 89 -6.95 -12.60 -11.34
CA THR A 89 -6.42 -11.53 -12.20
C THR A 89 -7.44 -10.41 -12.44
N THR A 90 -6.96 -9.21 -12.74
CA THR A 90 -7.81 -8.03 -13.04
C THR A 90 -8.39 -8.10 -14.45
N ARG A 91 -9.59 -7.56 -14.66
CA ARG A 91 -10.23 -7.43 -15.98
C ARG A 91 -10.66 -5.98 -16.23
N PRO A 92 -10.68 -5.51 -17.49
CA PRO A 92 -11.35 -4.26 -17.82
C PRO A 92 -12.79 -4.25 -17.30
N ARG A 93 -13.23 -3.09 -16.78
CA ARG A 93 -14.62 -2.90 -16.34
C ARG A 93 -15.55 -3.14 -17.53
N GLY A 94 -16.52 -4.04 -17.38
CA GLY A 94 -17.39 -4.52 -18.46
C GLY A 94 -18.49 -3.55 -18.92
N ARG A 95 -18.34 -2.23 -18.74
CA ARG A 95 -19.33 -1.28 -19.28
C ARG A 95 -19.22 -1.30 -20.81
N PRO A 96 -20.30 -1.60 -21.55
CA PRO A 96 -20.30 -1.49 -23.01
C PRO A 96 -19.92 -0.06 -23.42
N SER A 97 -19.11 0.10 -24.47
CA SER A 97 -18.84 1.43 -25.02
C SER A 97 -20.16 2.01 -25.56
N ALA A 98 -20.38 3.30 -25.34
CA ALA A 98 -21.60 3.99 -25.77
C ALA A 98 -21.80 4.00 -27.30
N SER A 99 -20.81 3.52 -28.06
CA SER A 99 -20.82 3.43 -29.53
C SER A 99 -21.35 2.11 -30.08
N SER A 100 -21.94 1.23 -29.24
CA SER A 100 -22.67 0.07 -29.75
C SER A 100 -24.11 0.49 -30.10
N LYS A 101 -24.26 1.15 -31.26
CA LYS A 101 -25.50 1.31 -32.00
C LYS A 101 -25.20 1.33 -33.49
#